data_AF-A0A3D2HGC5-F1
#
_entry.id   AF-A0A3D2HGC5-F1
#
_cell.length_a   1.000
_cell.length_b   1.000
_cell.length_c   1.000
_cell.angle_alpha   90.00
_cell.angle_beta   90.00
_cell.angle_gamma   90.00
#
_symmetry.space_group_name_H-M   'P 1'
#
loop_
_entity.id
_entity.type
_entity.pdbx_description
1 polymer ?
#
loop_
_entity_poly.entity_id
_entity_poly.type
_entity_poly.pdbx_seq_one_letter_code
_entity_poly.pdbx_strand_id
1 'polypeptide(L)'
;YTLLQINATLIVFNLLPLPGLDGFTLISPWLSERTLRFIEQFGLWILLIVINLPIVQRILSFGINCIIAGFLQLGAMLYAILY
;
A
#
# COMPACT_ATOMS: atom_id res chain seq x y z
N TYR A 1 12.33 11.98 9.13
CA TYR A 1 11.57 11.90 7.87
C TYR A 1 11.69 10.54 7.18
N THR A 2 12.90 10.01 7.00
CA THR A 2 13.16 8.78 6.21
C THR A 2 12.47 7.52 6.75
N LEU A 3 12.47 7.29 8.07
CA LEU A 3 11.80 6.12 8.67
C LEU A 3 10.28 6.17 8.52
N LEU A 4 9.65 7.33 8.75
CA LEU A 4 8.20 7.51 8.56
C LEU A 4 7.82 7.26 7.10
N GLN A 5 8.61 7.76 6.15
CA GLN A 5 8.37 7.57 4.73
C GLN A 5 8.49 6.10 4.31
N ILE A 6 9.52 5.38 4.78
CA ILE A 6 9.68 3.95 4.51
C ILE A 6 8.48 3.17 5.07
N ASN A 7 8.10 3.42 6.32
CA ASN A 7 6.96 2.72 6.94
C ASN A 7 5.63 3.07 6.24
N ALA A 8 5.38 4.33 5.92
CA ALA A 8 4.20 4.74 5.16
C ALA A 8 4.14 4.06 3.79
N THR A 9 5.29 3.94 3.11
CA THR A 9 5.40 3.21 1.85
C THR A 9 5.05 1.74 2.02
N LEU A 10 5.61 1.06 3.03
CA LEU A 10 5.33 -0.35 3.30
C LEU A 10 3.85 -0.59 3.64
N ILE A 11 3.24 0.29 4.44
CA ILE A 11 1.82 0.20 4.79
C ILE A 11 0.95 0.30 3.53
N VAL A 12 1.13 1.36 2.75
CA VAL A 12 0.31 1.59 1.55
C VAL A 12 0.55 0.50 0.51
N PHE A 13 1.79 0.01 0.39
CA PHE A 13 2.13 -1.07 -0.52
C PHE A 13 1.44 -2.38 -0.10
N ASN A 14 1.52 -2.80 1.17
CA ASN A 14 0.89 -4.03 1.64
C ASN A 14 -0.64 -4.01 1.55
N LEU A 15 -1.28 -2.84 1.52
CA LEU A 15 -2.72 -2.70 1.32
C LEU A 15 -3.17 -2.91 -0.13
N LEU A 16 -2.25 -2.98 -1.10
CA LEU A 16 -2.61 -3.24 -2.49
C LEU A 16 -3.22 -4.65 -2.64
N PRO A 17 -4.32 -4.80 -3.41
CA PRO A 17 -4.93 -6.09 -3.69
C PRO A 17 -4.15 -6.87 -4.77
N LEU A 18 -2.87 -7.13 -4.50
CA LEU A 18 -1.94 -7.82 -5.42
C LEU A 18 -1.34 -9.06 -4.78
N PRO A 19 -1.16 -10.15 -5.54
CA PRO A 19 -0.62 -11.40 -5.04
C PRO A 19 0.72 -11.22 -4.34
N GLY A 20 0.87 -11.83 -3.17
CA GLY A 20 2.06 -11.71 -2.32
C GLY A 20 2.02 -10.51 -1.36
N LEU A 21 0.95 -9.71 -1.35
CA LEU A 21 0.71 -8.62 -0.39
C LEU A 21 -0.52 -8.90 0.46
N ASP A 22 -0.55 -8.34 1.67
CA ASP A 22 -1.63 -8.59 2.64
C ASP A 22 -3.02 -8.18 2.12
N GLY A 23 -3.10 -7.14 1.29
CA GLY A 23 -4.33 -6.67 0.66
C GLY A 23 -4.96 -7.69 -0.29
N PHE A 24 -4.20 -8.66 -0.80
CA PHE A 24 -4.74 -9.75 -1.62
C PHE A 24 -5.50 -10.78 -0.79
N THR A 25 -5.07 -11.04 0.45
CA THR A 25 -5.77 -11.94 1.37
C THR A 25 -7.16 -11.44 1.71
N LEU A 26 -7.39 -10.13 1.66
CA LEU A 26 -8.73 -9.56 1.82
C LEU A 26 -9.61 -9.98 0.65
N ILE A 27 -9.12 -9.90 -0.59
CA ILE A 27 -9.95 -10.15 -1.77
C ILE A 27 -10.06 -11.63 -2.16
N SER A 28 -9.07 -12.46 -1.78
CA SER A 28 -8.94 -13.86 -2.18
C SER A 28 -10.21 -14.71 -1.99
N PRO A 29 -11.04 -14.55 -0.94
CA PRO A 29 -12.24 -15.38 -0.75
C PRO A 29 -13.34 -15.14 -1.79
N TRP A 30 -13.33 -13.99 -2.48
CA TRP A 30 -14.32 -13.67 -3.52
C TRP A 30 -13.88 -14.09 -4.93
N LEU A 31 -12.68 -14.63 -5.09
CA LEU A 31 -12.21 -15.14 -6.37
C LEU A 31 -12.54 -16.63 -6.54
N SER A 32 -12.81 -17.04 -7.78
CA SER A 32 -12.93 -18.46 -8.10
C SER A 32 -11.57 -19.17 -7.97
N GLU A 33 -11.59 -20.45 -7.61
CA GLU A 33 -10.42 -21.33 -7.55
C GLU A 33 -9.54 -21.27 -8.82
N ARG A 34 -10.16 -21.18 -10.00
CA ARG A 34 -9.44 -21.05 -11.27
C ARG A 34 -8.66 -19.73 -11.34
N THR A 35 -9.28 -18.63 -10.93
CA THR A 35 -8.66 -17.31 -10.94
C THR A 35 -7.55 -17.21 -9.90
N LEU A 36 -7.76 -17.78 -8.72
CA LEU A 36 -6.79 -17.78 -7.64
C LEU A 36 -5.50 -18.52 -8.06
N ARG A 37 -5.63 -19.72 -8.64
CA ARG A 37 -4.47 -20.48 -9.18
C ARG A 37 -3.71 -19.73 -10.27
N PHE A 38 -4.43 -19.05 -11.18
CA PHE A 38 -3.79 -18.24 -12.22
C PHE A 38 -3.00 -17.07 -11.60
N ILE A 39 -3.60 -16.37 -10.64
CA ILE A 39 -2.97 -15.24 -9.97
C ILE A 39 -1.78 -15.68 -9.13
N GLU A 40 -1.84 -16.83 -8.45
CA GLU A 40 -0.70 -17.39 -7.72
C GLU A 40 0.45 -17.78 -8.66
N GLN A 41 0.15 -18.42 -9.79
CA GLN A 41 1.16 -18.82 -10.77
C GLN A 41 1.91 -17.62 -11.37
N PHE A 42 1.21 -16.52 -11.64
CA PHE A 42 1.77 -15.33 -12.26
C PHE A 42 1.97 -14.16 -11.28
N GLY A 43 1.91 -14.42 -9.97
CA GLY A 43 1.75 -13.37 -8.98
C GLY A 43 2.86 -12.32 -9.00
N LEU A 44 4.11 -12.77 -9.09
CA LEU A 44 5.27 -11.88 -9.18
C LEU A 44 5.23 -11.01 -10.45
N TRP A 45 4.85 -11.58 -11.59
CA TRP A 45 4.73 -10.83 -12.84
C TRP A 45 3.61 -9.79 -12.79
N ILE A 46 2.45 -10.17 -12.23
CA ILE A 46 1.32 -9.26 -12.00
C ILE A 46 1.77 -8.10 -11.12
N LEU A 47 2.44 -8.38 -10.00
CA LEU A 47 2.96 -7.36 -9.09
C LEU A 47 3.92 -6.39 -9.80
N LEU A 48 4.92 -6.90 -10.52
CA LEU A 48 5.90 -6.09 -11.23
C LEU A 48 5.28 -5.22 -12.32
N ILE A 49 4.32 -5.76 -13.08
CA ILE A 49 3.64 -4.98 -14.13
C ILE A 49 2.79 -3.89 -13.49
N VAL A 50 1.98 -4.23 -12.49
CA VAL A 50 1.03 -3.29 -11.87
C VAL A 50 1.77 -2.15 -11.16
N ILE A 51 2.83 -2.42 -10.40
CA ILE A 51 3.57 -1.37 -9.68
C ILE A 51 4.27 -0.38 -10.63
N ASN A 52 4.59 -0.81 -11.86
CA ASN A 52 5.21 0.04 -12.87
C ASN A 52 4.21 0.90 -13.65
N LEU A 53 2.90 0.72 -13.46
CA LEU A 53 1.90 1.55 -14.10
C LEU A 53 1.90 2.96 -13.48
N PRO A 54 1.92 4.03 -14.30
CA PRO A 54 2.00 5.41 -13.80
C PRO A 54 0.80 5.79 -12.93
N ILE A 55 -0.38 5.25 -13.24
CA ILE A 55 -1.58 5.46 -12.43
C ILE A 55 -1.45 4.85 -11.04
N VAL A 56 -0.86 3.66 -10.92
CA VAL A 56 -0.65 2.97 -9.64
C VAL A 56 0.37 3.74 -8.80
N GLN A 57 1.46 4.20 -9.41
CA GLN A 57 2.44 5.05 -8.73
C GLN A 57 1.84 6.37 -8.22
N ARG A 58 0.91 6.96 -8.98
CA ARG A 58 0.20 8.18 -8.56
C ARG A 58 -0.72 7.92 -7.36
N ILE A 59 -1.43 6.79 -7.36
CA ILE A 59 -2.28 6.39 -6.22
C ILE A 59 -1.44 6.08 -4.99
N LEU A 60 -0.34 5.34 -5.15
CA LEU A 60 0.58 5.02 -4.07
C LEU A 60 1.20 6.27 -3.45
N SER A 61 1.76 7.16 -4.27
CA SER A 61 2.36 8.42 -3.80
C SER A 61 1.33 9.31 -3.10
N PHE A 62 0.10 9.38 -3.60
CA PHE A 62 -0.99 10.08 -2.91
C PHE A 62 -1.26 9.48 -1.53
N GLY A 63 -1.44 8.16 -1.42
CA GLY A 63 -1.69 7.49 -0.15
C GLY A 63 -0.55 7.69 0.86
N ILE A 64 0.69 7.57 0.41
CA ILE A 64 1.89 7.77 1.26
C ILE A 64 1.93 9.21 1.78
N ASN A 65 1.71 10.20 0.91
CA ASN A 65 1.69 11.60 1.30
C ASN A 65 0.57 11.91 2.30
N CYS A 66 -0.62 11.32 2.14
CA CYS A 66 -1.71 11.46 3.10
C CYS A 66 -1.35 10.94 4.49
N ILE A 67 -0.72 9.75 4.59
CA ILE A 67 -0.28 9.18 5.87
C ILE A 67 0.79 10.06 6.52
N ILE A 68 1.80 10.48 5.74
CA ILE A 68 2.88 11.34 6.25
C ILE A 68 2.31 12.66 6.74
N ALA A 69 1.44 13.31 5.96
CA ALA A 69 0.81 14.56 6.34
C ALA A 69 -0.01 14.42 7.63
N GLY A 70 -0.81 13.35 7.76
CA GLY A 70 -1.56 13.06 8.98
C GLY A 70 -0.66 12.88 10.20
N PHE A 71 0.41 12.09 10.09
CA PHE A 71 1.37 11.89 11.18
C PHE A 71 2.06 13.19 11.61
N LEU A 72 2.49 14.01 10.64
CA LEU A 72 3.14 15.29 10.93
C LEU A 72 2.17 16.28 11.58
N GLN A 73 0.93 16.34 11.11
CA GLN A 73 -0.08 17.24 11.67
C GLN A 73 -0.46 16.85 13.10
N LEU A 74 -0.62 15.55 13.37
CA LEU A 74 -0.86 15.05 14.73
C LEU A 74 0.32 15.38 15.66
N GLY A 75 1.57 15.18 15.19
CA GLY A 75 2.76 15.55 15.96
C GLY A 75 2.81 17.04 16.28
N ALA A 76 2.47 17.91 15.33
CA ALA A 76 2.41 19.36 15.53
C ALA A 76 1.31 19.76 16.52
N MET A 77 0.12 19.14 16.45
CA MET A 77 -0.96 19.37 17.40
C MET A 77 -0.56 18.98 18.82
N LEU A 78 0.06 17.82 19.00
CA LEU A 78 0.53 17.36 20.31
C LEU A 78 1.58 18.30 20.90
N TYR A 79 2.52 18.76 20.08
CA TYR A 79 3.54 19.71 20.51
C TYR A 79 2.91 21.01 21.03
N ALA A 80 1.92 21.57 20.31
CA ALA A 80 1.23 22.80 20.70
C ALA A 80 0.33 22.65 21.96
N ILE A 81 -0.06 21.43 22.33
CA ILE A 81 -0.83 21.17 23.56
C ILE A 81 0.10 21.04 24.77
N LEU A 82 1.31 20.51 24.57
CA LEU A 82 2.24 20.16 25.65
C LEU A 82 3.23 21.29 26.00
N TYR A 83 3.50 22.20 25.08
CA TYR A 83 4.45 23.31 25.21
C TYR A 83 3.79 24.62 24.78
#